data_AF-A0A4Y8C792-F1
#
_entry.id   AF-A0A4Y8C792-F1
#
_cell.length_a   1.000
_cell.length_b   1.000
_cell.length_c   1.000
_cell.angle_alpha   90.00
_cell.angle_beta   90.00
_cell.angle_gamma   90.00
#
_symmetry.space_group_name_H-M   'P 1'
#
loop_
_entity.id
_entity.type
_entity.pdbx_description
1 polymer ?
#
loop_
_entity_poly.entity_id
_entity_poly.type
_entity_poly.pdbx_seq_one_letter_code
_entity_poly.pdbx_strand_id
1 'polypeptide(L)' 'GKALKYCDKIAAYIEAGLSISYGVKSKELESGFLGMHEFFKENPTIDGVNFFEICESLREYFKI' A
#
# COMPACT_ATOMS: atom_id res chain seq x y z
N GLY A 1 -4.18 2.92 18.55
CA GLY A 1 -4.87 3.71 17.52
C GLY A 1 -4.05 3.84 16.25
N LYS A 2 -2.90 4.52 16.31
CA LYS A 2 -2.05 4.78 15.14
C LYS A 2 -1.56 3.51 14.43
N ALA A 3 -1.08 2.50 15.17
CA ALA A 3 -0.70 1.21 14.59
C ALA A 3 -1.86 0.51 13.84
N LEU A 4 -3.06 0.50 14.42
CA LEU A 4 -4.25 -0.06 13.77
C LEU A 4 -4.57 0.65 12.45
N LYS A 5 -4.41 1.98 12.38
CA LYS A 5 -4.58 2.75 11.14
C LYS A 5 -3.54 2.38 10.07
N TYR A 6 -2.31 2.01 10.46
CA TYR A 6 -1.31 1.53 9.52
C TYR A 6 -1.68 0.15 8.98
N CYS A 7 -2.16 -0.74 9.84
CA CYS A 7 -2.67 -2.05 9.44
C CYS A 7 -3.84 -1.94 8.44
N ASP A 8 -4.79 -1.04 8.71
CA ASP A 8 -5.93 -0.77 7.82
C ASP A 8 -5.46 -0.26 6.44
N LYS A 9 -4.53 0.70 6.43
CA LYS A 9 -3.96 1.24 5.19
C LYS A 9 -3.14 0.24 4.38
N ILE A 10 -2.33 -0.59 5.03
CA ILE A 10 -1.51 -1.57 4.30
C ILE A 10 -2.39 -2.69 3.72
N ALA A 11 -3.45 -3.09 4.43
CA ALA A 11 -4.43 -4.03 3.91
C ALA A 11 -5.09 -3.50 2.63
N ALA A 12 -5.59 -2.26 2.67
CA ALA A 12 -6.18 -1.60 1.49
C ALA A 12 -5.17 -1.43 0.34
N TYR A 13 -3.90 -1.14 0.64
CA TYR A 13 -2.84 -1.05 -0.36
C TYR A 13 -2.59 -2.39 -1.06
N ILE A 14 -2.50 -3.48 -0.31
CA ILE A 14 -2.29 -4.84 -0.85
C ILE A 14 -3.49 -5.27 -1.70
N GLU A 15 -4.72 -5.05 -1.22
CA GLU A 15 -5.95 -5.39 -1.94
C GLU A 15 -6.05 -4.64 -3.28
N ALA A 16 -5.76 -3.33 -3.27
CA ALA A 16 -5.73 -2.52 -4.48
C ALA A 16 -4.63 -2.96 -5.45
N GLY A 17 -3.42 -3.23 -4.94
CA GLY A 17 -2.30 -3.70 -5.75
C GLY A 17 -2.61 -5.04 -6.44
N LEU A 18 -3.19 -5.99 -5.70
CA LEU A 18 -3.66 -7.26 -6.26
C LEU A 18 -4.70 -7.04 -7.35
N SER A 19 -5.74 -6.25 -7.07
CA SER A 19 -6.80 -5.94 -8.03
C SER A 19 -6.24 -5.37 -9.33
N ILE A 20 -5.32 -4.40 -9.24
CA ILE A 20 -4.62 -3.78 -10.38
C ILE A 20 -3.78 -4.80 -11.14
N SER A 21 -3.04 -5.66 -10.43
CA SER A 21 -2.17 -6.69 -11.02
C SER A 21 -2.96 -7.72 -11.84
N TYR A 22 -4.21 -8.00 -11.46
CA TYR A 22 -5.13 -8.89 -12.19
C TYR A 22 -6.04 -8.17 -13.19
N GLY A 23 -5.79 -6.87 -13.47
CA GLY A 23 -6.46 -6.13 -14.54
C GLY A 23 -7.71 -5.36 -14.13
N VAL A 24 -8.07 -5.33 -12.84
CA VAL A 24 -9.15 -4.48 -12.33
C VAL A 24 -8.60 -3.08 -12.10
N LYS A 25 -9.04 -2.11 -12.89
CA LYS A 25 -8.54 -0.72 -12.83
C LYS A 25 -9.68 0.29 -12.87
N SER A 26 -9.62 1.28 -11.99
CA SER A 26 -10.39 2.52 -12.05
C SER A 26 -9.50 3.68 -11.59
N LYS A 27 -9.84 4.91 -11.96
CA LYS A 27 -9.06 6.09 -11.54
C LYS A 27 -9.03 6.24 -10.02
N GLU A 28 -10.14 5.91 -9.38
CA GLU A 28 -10.29 5.93 -7.93
C GLU A 28 -9.39 4.88 -7.27
N LEU A 29 -9.33 3.66 -7.83
CA LEU A 29 -8.49 2.58 -7.32
C LEU A 29 -7.00 2.89 -7.46
N GLU A 30 -6.58 3.36 -8.64
CA GLU A 30 -5.19 3.74 -8.91
C GLU A 30 -4.75 4.93 -8.03
N SER A 31 -5.61 5.94 -7.89
CA SER A 31 -5.36 7.08 -7.01
C SER A 31 -5.27 6.68 -5.54
N GLY A 32 -6.17 5.78 -5.09
CA GLY A 32 -6.12 5.22 -3.74
C GLY A 32 -4.81 4.47 -3.48
N PHE A 33 -4.42 3.58 -4.40
CA PHE A 33 -3.17 2.82 -4.35
C PHE A 33 -1.94 3.74 -4.22
N LEU A 34 -1.84 4.75 -5.09
CA LEU A 34 -0.76 5.73 -5.07
C LEU A 34 -0.77 6.58 -3.78
N GLY A 35 -1.94 7.02 -3.33
CA GLY A 35 -2.07 7.81 -2.10
C GLY A 35 -1.64 7.03 -0.84
N MET A 36 -1.89 5.72 -0.79
CA MET A 36 -1.39 4.86 0.29
C MET A 36 0.11 4.62 0.19
N HIS A 37 0.65 4.47 -1.02
CA HIS A 37 2.10 4.36 -1.24
C HIS A 37 2.84 5.59 -0.76
N GLU A 38 2.41 6.79 -1.18
CA GLU A 38 3.03 8.04 -0.73
C GLU A 38 2.86 8.26 0.79
N PHE A 39 1.73 7.86 1.37
CA PHE A 39 1.57 7.88 2.82
C PHE A 39 2.65 7.06 3.54
N PHE A 40 2.91 5.82 3.10
CA PHE A 40 3.93 4.98 3.71
C PHE A 40 5.35 5.43 3.40
N LYS A 41 5.59 6.04 2.24
CA LYS A 41 6.88 6.67 1.93
C LYS A 41 7.21 7.81 2.88
N GLU A 42 6.23 8.66 3.21
CA GLU A 42 6.38 9.76 4.17
C GLU A 42 6.36 9.28 5.63
N ASN A 43 5.69 8.15 5.90
CA ASN A 43 5.48 7.62 7.24
C ASN A 43 5.86 6.13 7.32
N PRO A 44 7.13 5.77 7.04
CA PRO A 44 7.53 4.38 6.79
C PRO A 44 7.40 3.50 8.02
N THR A 45 7.73 4.03 9.20
CA THR A 45 7.85 3.24 10.42
C THR A 45 6.84 3.61 11.49
N ILE A 46 6.29 2.60 12.15
CA ILE A 46 5.58 2.74 13.42
C ILE A 46 5.93 1.57 14.34
N ASP A 47 6.19 1.87 15.62
CA ASP A 47 6.52 0.87 16.64
C ASP A 47 7.64 -0.12 16.21
N GLY A 48 8.61 0.36 15.44
CA GLY A 48 9.75 -0.41 14.93
C GLY A 48 9.49 -1.23 13.67
N VAL A 49 8.28 -1.21 13.10
CA VAL A 49 7.92 -1.93 11.87
C VAL A 49 7.96 -0.96 10.68
N ASN A 50 8.68 -1.32 9.61
CA ASN A 50 8.72 -0.57 8.36
C ASN A 50 7.65 -1.07 7.37
N PHE A 51 6.57 -0.32 7.23
CA PHE A 51 5.47 -0.65 6.30
C PHE A 51 5.79 -0.30 4.85
N PHE A 52 6.70 0.65 4.62
CA PHE A 52 7.09 1.03 3.25
C PHE A 52 7.88 -0.09 2.56
N GLU A 53 8.72 -0.83 3.29
CA GLU A 53 9.40 -2.02 2.77
C GLU A 53 8.43 -3.10 2.26
N ILE A 54 7.27 -3.24 2.92
CA ILE A 54 6.21 -4.14 2.49
C ILE A 54 5.62 -3.66 1.16
N CYS A 55 5.42 -2.35 1.01
CA CYS A 55 4.94 -1.77 -0.23
C CYS A 55 5.90 -2.02 -1.41
N GLU A 56 7.20 -1.80 -1.20
CA GLU A 56 8.21 -2.02 -2.24
C GLU A 56 8.29 -3.51 -2.63
N SER A 57 8.24 -4.41 -1.64
CA SER A 57 8.21 -5.86 -1.87
C SER A 57 6.99 -6.29 -2.71
N LEU A 58 5.82 -5.68 -2.45
CA LEU A 58 4.61 -5.93 -3.23
C LEU A 58 4.76 -5.46 -4.69
N ARG A 59 5.25 -4.23 -4.89
CA ARG A 59 5.47 -3.65 -6.22
C ARG A 59 6.47 -4.47 -7.03
N GLU A 60 7.56 -4.90 -6.42
CA GLU A 60 8.56 -5.75 -7.06
C GLU A 60 7.97 -7.09 -7.49
N TYR A 61 7.22 -7.76 -6.60
CA TYR A 61 6.62 -9.06 -6.88
C TYR A 61 5.58 -9.01 -8.01
N PHE A 62 4.68 -8.02 -7.98
CA PHE A 62 3.60 -7.88 -8.96
C PHE A 62 3.95 -7.04 -10.18
N LYS A 63 5.12 -6.39 -10.20
CA LYS A 63 5.58 -5.47 -11.25
C LYS A 63 4.61 -4.30 -11.47
N ILE A 64 4.16 -3.67 -10.37
CA ILE A 64 3.18 -2.57 -10.34
C ILE A 64 3.73 -1.29 -9.70
#